data_AF-A0A5S4URE3-F1
#
_entry.id   AF-A0A5S4URE3-F1
#
_cell.length_a   1.000
_cell.length_b   1.000
_cell.length_c   1.000
_cell.angle_alpha   90.00
_cell.angle_beta   90.00
_cell.angle_gamma   90.00
#
_symmetry.space_group_name_H-M   'P 1'
#
loop_
_entity.id
_entity.type
_entity.pdbx_description
1 polymer ?
#
loop_
_entity_poly.entity_id
_entity_poly.type
_entity_poly.pdbx_seq_one_letter_code
_entity_poly.pdbx_strand_id
1 'polypeptide(L)'
;MYEQASNTTILMLLNTAVYPFIAALIFSVITGKWFPTSSFLGYLGGFVIGLSLVHTGLSFPPNQAIDYYSTTALIGIAVSLLMRLKPSVVKQSLIALLFGVSFYLLLNPVLKHSGQLVSLSGAAVGAVMTFLYFILTTMSQNKPVEHTNRTRFFFTHLPTIGLMIAAGASSPVVSIGGSLLLGQLLGVLAAALMGYLVASYALKTTQTEHHIVVAFLLLAGVLTQSHVLADIPTTVMLMMLASGFVTPIAKILIRPSSRESNTQYNFLIITTQGVMSLLLSGLSVWLVWPQSSLY
;
A
#
# COMPACT_ATOMS: atom_id res chain seq x y z
N MET A 1 -29.32 13.20 -18.05
CA MET A 1 -28.08 12.40 -18.15
C MET A 1 -26.93 12.97 -17.31
N TYR A 2 -26.65 14.28 -17.32
CA TYR A 2 -25.57 14.86 -16.51
C TYR A 2 -25.77 14.80 -14.98
N GLU A 3 -27.00 14.95 -14.48
CA GLU A 3 -27.26 14.88 -13.02
C GLU A 3 -27.02 13.49 -12.41
N GLN A 4 -27.34 12.42 -13.15
CA GLN A 4 -27.08 11.05 -12.70
C GLN A 4 -25.58 10.71 -12.70
N ALA A 5 -24.81 11.20 -13.69
CA ALA A 5 -23.36 11.04 -13.73
C ALA A 5 -22.65 11.83 -12.60
N SER A 6 -23.15 13.02 -12.27
CA SER A 6 -22.66 13.84 -11.15
C SER A 6 -22.81 13.12 -9.80
N ASN A 7 -24.00 12.60 -9.51
CA ASN A 7 -24.25 11.83 -8.27
C ASN A 7 -23.39 10.56 -8.18
N THR A 8 -23.17 9.88 -9.31
CA THR A 8 -22.36 8.66 -9.35
C THR A 8 -20.88 8.96 -9.11
N THR A 9 -20.37 10.06 -9.66
CA THR A 9 -18.97 10.50 -9.45
C THR A 9 -18.72 10.91 -7.99
N ILE A 10 -19.68 11.63 -7.39
CA ILE A 10 -19.64 12.01 -5.98
C ILE A 10 -19.65 10.77 -5.09
N LEU A 11 -20.59 9.84 -5.30
CA LEU A 11 -20.63 8.58 -4.53
C LEU A 11 -19.35 7.76 -4.67
N MET A 12 -18.77 7.71 -5.87
CA MET A 12 -17.50 7.05 -6.12
C MET A 12 -16.36 7.71 -5.33
N LEU A 13 -16.26 9.03 -5.35
CA LEU A 13 -15.26 9.77 -4.56
C LEU A 13 -15.44 9.56 -3.05
N LEU A 14 -16.69 9.53 -2.57
CA LEU A 14 -16.98 9.31 -1.16
C LEU A 14 -16.53 7.91 -0.71
N ASN A 15 -16.85 6.88 -1.49
CA ASN A 15 -16.51 5.49 -1.16
C ASN A 15 -15.01 5.20 -1.27
N THR A 16 -14.29 5.92 -2.13
CA THR A 16 -12.89 5.63 -2.48
C THR A 16 -11.88 6.47 -1.71
N ALA A 17 -12.27 7.70 -1.35
CA ALA A 17 -11.39 8.63 -0.66
C ALA A 17 -11.94 9.06 0.71
N VAL A 18 -13.16 9.60 0.76
CA VAL A 18 -13.67 10.29 1.96
C VAL A 18 -13.97 9.33 3.11
N TYR A 19 -14.76 8.29 2.88
CA TYR A 19 -15.13 7.34 3.92
C TYR A 19 -13.94 6.52 4.43
N PRO A 20 -13.05 5.97 3.58
CA PRO A 20 -11.85 5.28 4.06
C PRO A 20 -10.92 6.20 4.87
N PHE A 21 -10.80 7.47 4.47
CA PHE A 21 -10.02 8.47 5.20
C PHE A 21 -10.60 8.74 6.59
N ILE A 22 -11.91 9.01 6.68
CA ILE A 22 -12.60 9.27 7.95
C ILE A 22 -12.55 8.04 8.85
N ALA A 23 -12.80 6.86 8.29
CA ALA A 23 -12.70 5.60 9.01
C ALA A 23 -11.29 5.40 9.56
N ALA A 24 -10.25 5.54 8.73
CA ALA A 24 -8.86 5.44 9.18
C ALA A 24 -8.55 6.45 10.28
N LEU A 25 -9.06 7.67 10.20
CA LEU A 25 -8.87 8.70 11.21
C LEU A 25 -9.51 8.28 12.54
N ILE A 26 -10.77 7.84 12.55
CA ILE A 26 -11.48 7.38 13.74
C ILE A 26 -10.77 6.17 14.37
N PHE A 27 -10.48 5.14 13.57
CA PHE A 27 -9.78 3.95 14.07
C PHE A 27 -8.38 4.28 14.58
N SER A 28 -7.64 5.18 13.91
CA SER A 28 -6.31 5.61 14.36
C SER A 28 -6.39 6.43 15.65
N VAL A 29 -7.43 7.23 15.85
CA VAL A 29 -7.62 7.98 17.10
C VAL A 29 -7.97 7.05 18.25
N ILE A 30 -8.87 6.09 18.04
CA ILE A 30 -9.25 5.09 19.04
C ILE A 30 -8.04 4.22 19.38
N THR A 31 -7.43 3.59 18.38
CA THR A 31 -6.29 2.68 18.60
C THR A 31 -5.06 3.43 19.10
N GLY A 32 -4.78 4.63 18.60
CA GLY A 32 -3.65 5.45 19.08
C GLY A 32 -3.78 5.90 20.53
N LYS A 33 -5.00 6.14 21.02
CA LYS A 33 -5.26 6.54 22.41
C LYS A 33 -5.27 5.35 23.38
N TRP A 34 -5.82 4.21 22.97
CA TRP A 34 -6.03 3.05 23.86
C TRP A 34 -4.97 1.95 23.70
N PHE A 35 -4.42 1.78 22.50
CA PHE A 35 -3.47 0.73 22.14
C PHE A 35 -2.33 1.28 21.25
N PRO A 36 -1.44 2.15 21.79
CA PRO A 36 -0.45 2.88 21.00
C PRO A 36 0.50 1.99 20.19
N THR A 37 0.73 0.75 20.64
CA THR A 37 1.56 -0.25 19.92
C THR A 37 0.86 -0.88 18.71
N SER A 38 -0.45 -0.70 18.58
CA SER A 38 -1.29 -1.27 17.51
C SER A 38 -1.93 -0.18 16.65
N SER A 39 -1.35 1.01 16.60
CA SER A 39 -1.84 2.15 15.80
C SER A 39 -2.01 1.82 14.31
N PHE A 40 -1.26 0.85 13.78
CA PHE A 40 -1.36 0.35 12.41
C PHE A 40 -2.75 -0.22 12.06
N LEU A 41 -3.52 -0.65 13.07
CA LEU A 41 -4.92 -1.05 12.88
C LEU A 41 -5.79 0.10 12.36
N GLY A 42 -5.35 1.34 12.53
CA GLY A 42 -5.99 2.53 11.98
C GLY A 42 -6.15 2.49 10.46
N TYR A 43 -5.03 2.38 9.71
CA TYR A 43 -5.11 2.30 8.25
C TYR A 43 -5.74 0.98 7.78
N LEU A 44 -5.56 -0.13 8.52
CA LEU A 44 -6.21 -1.40 8.18
C LEU A 44 -7.74 -1.30 8.31
N GLY A 45 -8.25 -0.70 9.38
CA GLY A 45 -9.67 -0.47 9.57
C GLY A 45 -10.26 0.43 8.48
N GLY A 46 -9.55 1.50 8.12
CA GLY A 46 -9.94 2.35 6.99
C GLY A 46 -9.96 1.61 5.66
N PHE A 47 -8.94 0.77 5.40
CA PHE A 47 -8.88 -0.05 4.19
C PHE A 47 -10.01 -1.09 4.13
N VAL A 48 -10.30 -1.81 5.23
CA VAL A 48 -11.38 -2.81 5.29
C VAL A 48 -12.76 -2.17 5.09
N ILE A 49 -13.00 -0.99 5.67
CA ILE A 49 -14.24 -0.25 5.45
C ILE A 49 -14.35 0.20 4.00
N GLY A 50 -13.28 0.76 3.44
CA GLY A 50 -13.26 1.13 2.02
C GLY A 50 -13.46 -0.06 1.09
N LEU A 51 -12.83 -1.20 1.39
CA LEU A 51 -13.02 -2.48 0.70
C LEU A 51 -14.50 -2.87 0.72
N SER A 52 -15.14 -2.85 1.90
CA SER A 52 -16.57 -3.16 2.02
C SER A 52 -17.44 -2.22 1.19
N LEU A 53 -17.17 -0.91 1.21
CA LEU A 53 -17.94 0.09 0.48
C LEU A 53 -17.80 -0.06 -1.04
N VAL A 54 -16.56 -0.22 -1.52
CA VAL A 54 -16.26 -0.47 -2.94
C VAL A 54 -16.85 -1.81 -3.39
N HIS A 55 -16.78 -2.85 -2.56
CA HIS A 55 -17.33 -4.16 -2.87
C HIS A 55 -18.86 -4.18 -2.93
N THR A 56 -19.54 -3.50 -2.00
CA THR A 56 -21.01 -3.37 -2.04
C THR A 56 -21.49 -2.49 -3.20
N GLY A 57 -20.65 -1.58 -3.68
CA GLY A 57 -20.97 -0.67 -4.78
C GLY A 57 -20.78 -1.26 -6.18
N LEU A 58 -19.95 -2.29 -6.33
CA LEU A 58 -19.57 -2.87 -7.63
C LEU A 58 -19.45 -4.40 -7.52
N SER A 59 -20.37 -5.14 -8.15
CA SER A 59 -20.34 -6.61 -8.22
C SER A 59 -19.20 -7.07 -9.13
N PHE A 60 -18.11 -7.56 -8.54
CA PHE A 60 -16.95 -8.05 -9.29
C PHE A 60 -16.98 -9.58 -9.32
N PRO A 61 -17.24 -10.22 -10.47
CA PRO A 61 -17.03 -11.66 -10.58
C PRO A 61 -15.53 -11.96 -10.68
N PRO A 62 -15.00 -12.94 -9.91
CA PRO A 62 -15.66 -13.69 -8.85
C PRO A 62 -15.69 -12.92 -7.52
N ASN A 63 -16.87 -12.82 -6.88
CA ASN A 63 -17.07 -12.06 -5.62
C ASN A 63 -16.05 -12.45 -4.53
N GLN A 64 -15.58 -13.70 -4.55
CA GLN A 64 -14.61 -14.25 -3.61
C GLN A 64 -13.22 -13.59 -3.68
N ALA A 65 -12.81 -12.98 -4.80
CA ALA A 65 -11.46 -12.39 -4.95
C ALA A 65 -11.21 -11.19 -4.03
N ILE A 66 -12.27 -10.44 -3.74
CA ILE A 66 -12.21 -9.27 -2.88
C ILE A 66 -12.26 -9.69 -1.39
N ASP A 67 -12.95 -10.78 -1.06
CA ASP A 67 -12.99 -11.35 0.29
C ASP A 67 -11.60 -11.77 0.81
N TYR A 68 -10.70 -12.19 -0.09
CA TYR A 68 -9.34 -12.56 0.32
C TYR A 68 -8.46 -11.37 0.72
N TYR A 69 -8.84 -10.11 0.44
CA TYR A 69 -8.16 -8.96 1.04
C TYR A 69 -8.36 -8.87 2.54
N SER A 70 -9.55 -9.21 3.03
CA SER A 70 -9.80 -9.30 4.46
C SER A 70 -8.92 -10.36 5.10
N THR A 71 -8.73 -11.51 4.44
CA THR A 71 -7.80 -12.55 4.90
C THR A 71 -6.33 -12.09 4.84
N THR A 72 -5.95 -11.33 3.81
CA THR A 72 -4.61 -10.74 3.68
C THR A 72 -4.33 -9.72 4.77
N ALA A 73 -5.34 -8.91 5.14
CA ALA A 73 -5.24 -8.00 6.28
C ALA A 73 -5.02 -8.76 7.60
N LEU A 74 -5.74 -9.86 7.82
CA LEU A 74 -5.54 -10.74 8.99
C LEU A 74 -4.14 -11.38 9.03
N ILE A 75 -3.65 -11.87 7.88
CA ILE A 75 -2.28 -12.37 7.74
C ILE A 75 -1.28 -11.25 8.04
N GLY A 76 -1.54 -10.03 7.57
CA GLY A 76 -0.77 -8.83 7.89
C GLY A 76 -0.68 -8.56 9.40
N ILE A 77 -1.78 -8.69 10.13
CA ILE A 77 -1.80 -8.59 11.60
C ILE A 77 -0.93 -9.68 12.22
N ALA A 78 -1.04 -10.93 11.78
CA ALA A 78 -0.22 -12.03 12.27
C ALA A 78 1.28 -11.81 12.02
N VAL A 79 1.64 -11.34 10.83
CA VAL A 79 3.01 -10.95 10.47
C VAL A 79 3.50 -9.82 11.38
N SER A 80 2.67 -8.80 11.60
CA SER A 80 3.01 -7.70 12.51
C SER A 80 3.23 -8.16 13.95
N LEU A 81 2.51 -9.18 14.43
CA LEU A 81 2.72 -9.76 15.75
C LEU A 81 4.03 -10.55 15.80
N LEU A 82 4.30 -11.37 14.78
CA LEU A 82 5.56 -12.12 14.66
C LEU A 82 6.77 -11.19 14.66
N MET A 83 6.69 -10.03 13.98
CA MET A 83 7.77 -9.05 13.93
C MET A 83 8.20 -8.53 15.32
N ARG A 84 7.33 -8.58 16.34
CA ARG A 84 7.66 -8.20 17.73
C ARG A 84 8.58 -9.21 18.43
N LEU A 85 8.69 -10.43 17.92
CA LEU A 85 9.56 -11.47 18.47
C LEU A 85 11.04 -11.21 18.10
N LYS A 86 11.96 -11.78 18.87
CA LYS A 86 13.41 -11.69 18.59
C LYS A 86 13.74 -12.15 17.16
N PRO A 87 14.72 -11.52 16.48
CA PRO A 87 15.13 -11.94 15.15
C PRO A 87 15.67 -13.38 15.19
N SER A 88 15.12 -14.24 14.33
CA SER A 88 15.59 -15.62 14.11
C SER A 88 15.32 -16.01 12.66
N VAL A 89 16.11 -16.95 12.14
CA VAL A 89 15.94 -17.48 10.78
C VAL A 89 14.55 -18.11 10.63
N VAL A 90 14.10 -18.84 11.65
CA VAL A 90 12.77 -19.47 11.70
C VAL A 90 11.64 -18.43 11.61
N LYS A 91 11.80 -17.28 12.27
CA LYS A 91 10.82 -16.19 12.16
C LYS A 91 10.76 -15.65 10.73
N GLN A 92 11.90 -15.42 10.09
CA GLN A 92 11.97 -14.89 8.74
C GLN A 92 11.37 -15.86 7.72
N SER A 93 11.65 -17.17 7.86
CA SER A 93 11.04 -18.19 7.01
C SER A 93 9.53 -18.28 7.20
N LEU A 94 9.03 -18.15 8.44
CA LEU A 94 7.60 -18.13 8.72
C LEU A 94 6.91 -16.89 8.11
N ILE A 95 7.55 -15.72 8.19
CA ILE A 95 7.04 -14.50 7.54
C ILE A 95 7.00 -14.66 6.01
N ALA A 96 8.07 -15.20 5.41
CA ALA A 96 8.09 -15.47 3.97
C ALA A 96 6.98 -16.44 3.55
N LEU A 97 6.76 -17.50 4.35
CA LEU A 97 5.68 -18.47 4.13
C LEU A 97 4.31 -17.80 4.24
N LEU A 98 4.09 -16.94 5.24
CA LEU A 98 2.84 -16.20 5.38
C LEU A 98 2.57 -15.27 4.19
N PHE A 99 3.59 -14.59 3.65
CA PHE A 99 3.43 -13.82 2.41
C PHE A 99 3.06 -14.72 1.24
N GLY A 100 3.77 -15.85 1.05
CA GLY A 100 3.44 -16.82 0.01
C GLY A 100 2.00 -17.34 0.10
N VAL A 101 1.56 -17.72 1.30
CA VAL A 101 0.16 -18.15 1.55
C VAL A 101 -0.82 -17.02 1.27
N SER A 102 -0.51 -15.79 1.67
CA SER A 102 -1.37 -14.63 1.42
C SER A 102 -1.59 -14.41 -0.07
N PHE A 103 -0.53 -14.38 -0.88
CA PHE A 103 -0.64 -14.19 -2.32
C PHE A 103 -1.29 -15.39 -3.01
N TYR A 104 -1.00 -16.61 -2.55
CA TYR A 104 -1.66 -17.80 -3.06
C TYR A 104 -3.18 -17.71 -2.86
N LEU A 105 -3.64 -17.38 -1.65
CA LEU A 105 -5.08 -17.22 -1.37
C LEU A 105 -5.70 -16.07 -2.18
N LEU A 106 -5.00 -14.94 -2.28
CA LEU A 106 -5.48 -13.74 -2.95
C LEU A 106 -5.62 -13.92 -4.48
N LEU A 107 -4.77 -14.76 -5.09
CA LEU A 107 -4.85 -15.11 -6.51
C LEU A 107 -5.60 -16.42 -6.78
N ASN A 108 -5.90 -17.24 -5.76
CA ASN A 108 -6.65 -18.49 -5.91
C ASN A 108 -7.99 -18.38 -6.63
N PRO A 109 -8.87 -17.40 -6.33
CA PRO A 109 -10.11 -17.25 -7.08
C PRO A 109 -9.87 -16.85 -8.54
N VAL A 110 -8.70 -16.27 -8.84
CA VAL A 110 -8.28 -15.88 -10.19
C VAL A 110 -7.62 -17.04 -10.96
N LEU A 111 -7.00 -18.01 -10.27
CA LEU A 111 -6.42 -19.24 -10.84
C LEU A 111 -7.44 -20.04 -11.67
N LYS A 112 -8.74 -19.92 -11.34
CA LYS A 112 -9.82 -20.60 -12.06
C LYS A 112 -10.18 -19.94 -13.40
N HIS A 113 -9.71 -18.72 -13.68
CA HIS A 113 -10.12 -17.94 -14.85
C HIS A 113 -8.96 -17.53 -15.77
N SER A 114 -7.79 -17.16 -15.25
CA SER A 114 -6.67 -16.64 -16.08
C SER A 114 -5.60 -17.69 -16.43
N GLY A 115 -5.79 -18.95 -16.06
CA GLY A 115 -4.80 -20.01 -16.19
C GLY A 115 -3.81 -20.08 -15.02
N GLN A 116 -3.58 -21.30 -14.53
CA GLN A 116 -2.85 -21.58 -13.29
C GLN A 116 -1.41 -21.03 -13.28
N LEU A 117 -0.70 -21.07 -14.40
CA LEU A 117 0.69 -20.59 -14.50
C LEU A 117 0.80 -19.07 -14.30
N VAL A 118 -0.11 -18.30 -14.90
CA VAL A 118 -0.07 -16.82 -14.83
C VAL A 118 -0.32 -16.37 -13.39
N SER A 119 -1.38 -16.87 -12.75
CA SER A 119 -1.69 -16.44 -11.38
C SER A 119 -0.69 -17.00 -10.35
N LEU A 120 -0.11 -18.19 -10.56
CA LEU A 120 0.96 -18.69 -9.67
C LEU A 120 2.23 -17.84 -9.81
N SER A 121 2.58 -17.45 -11.04
CA SER A 121 3.75 -16.58 -11.29
C SER A 121 3.55 -15.19 -10.70
N GLY A 122 2.35 -14.60 -10.86
CA GLY A 122 1.98 -13.33 -10.22
C GLY A 122 2.03 -13.40 -8.69
N ALA A 123 1.55 -14.50 -8.10
CA ALA A 123 1.60 -14.71 -6.66
C ALA A 123 3.04 -14.84 -6.15
N ALA A 124 3.89 -15.58 -6.86
CA ALA A 124 5.29 -15.72 -6.55
C ALA A 124 6.02 -14.37 -6.61
N VAL A 125 5.81 -13.59 -7.68
CA VAL A 125 6.39 -12.25 -7.83
C VAL A 125 5.94 -11.32 -6.70
N GLY A 126 4.64 -11.30 -6.40
CA GLY A 126 4.09 -10.52 -5.28
C GLY A 126 4.74 -10.87 -3.94
N ALA A 127 4.77 -12.15 -3.60
CA ALA A 127 5.35 -12.64 -2.34
C ALA A 127 6.84 -12.31 -2.22
N VAL A 128 7.61 -12.51 -3.30
CA VAL A 128 9.05 -12.17 -3.34
C VAL A 128 9.24 -10.67 -3.16
N MET A 129 8.46 -9.84 -3.85
CA MET A 129 8.57 -8.38 -3.72
C MET A 129 8.22 -7.91 -2.31
N THR A 130 7.15 -8.43 -1.69
CA THR A 130 6.83 -8.08 -0.30
C THR A 130 7.91 -8.54 0.68
N PHE A 131 8.51 -9.71 0.46
CA PHE A 131 9.61 -10.18 1.28
C PHE A 131 10.89 -9.34 1.11
N LEU A 132 11.22 -8.92 -0.11
CA LEU A 132 12.34 -8.00 -0.36
C LEU A 132 12.10 -6.64 0.31
N TYR A 133 10.86 -6.13 0.26
CA TYR A 133 10.48 -4.90 0.96
C TYR A 133 10.64 -5.02 2.47
N PHE A 134 10.25 -6.17 3.05
CA PHE A 134 10.48 -6.48 4.46
C PHE A 134 11.97 -6.47 4.83
N ILE A 135 12.84 -7.08 4.02
CA ILE A 135 14.28 -7.09 4.26
C ILE A 135 14.83 -5.66 4.24
N LEU A 136 14.51 -4.89 3.19
CA LEU A 136 15.01 -3.52 3.01
C LEU A 136 14.59 -2.59 4.14
N THR A 137 13.33 -2.65 4.56
CA THR A 137 12.82 -1.86 5.69
C THR A 137 13.49 -2.25 7.01
N THR A 138 13.77 -3.54 7.21
CA THR A 138 14.51 -4.01 8.39
C THR A 138 15.98 -3.55 8.40
N MET A 139 16.65 -3.54 7.23
CA MET A 139 18.03 -3.05 7.11
C MET A 139 18.14 -1.55 7.39
N SER A 140 17.12 -0.76 7.03
CA SER A 140 17.10 0.68 7.24
C SER A 140 17.03 1.09 8.73
N GLN A 141 16.58 0.22 9.63
CA GLN A 141 16.32 0.53 11.05
C GLN A 141 17.56 0.52 11.95
N ASN A 142 18.65 -0.14 11.56
CA ASN A 142 19.79 -0.41 12.45
C ASN A 142 20.70 0.81 12.74
N LYS A 143 20.25 2.03 12.45
CA LYS A 143 21.06 3.24 12.65
C LYS A 143 20.41 4.17 13.68
N PRO A 144 20.99 4.31 14.88
CA PRO A 144 20.48 5.27 15.86
C PRO A 144 20.79 6.68 15.37
N VAL A 145 19.76 7.46 15.07
CA VAL A 145 19.90 8.90 14.84
C VAL A 145 19.13 9.62 15.94
N GLU A 146 19.86 10.43 16.71
CA GLU A 146 19.25 11.33 17.71
C GLU A 146 18.47 12.41 16.98
N HIS A 147 17.14 12.35 17.08
CA HIS A 147 16.23 13.31 16.45
C HIS A 147 15.46 14.10 17.50
N THR A 148 15.34 15.41 17.28
CA THR A 148 14.41 16.27 18.01
C THR A 148 12.96 15.81 17.80
N ASN A 149 12.07 15.98 18.80
CA ASN A 149 10.71 15.41 18.82
C ASN A 149 9.88 15.67 17.53
N ARG A 150 10.03 16.82 16.87
CA ARG A 150 9.29 17.15 15.64
C ARG A 150 9.87 16.51 14.37
N THR A 151 11.20 16.40 14.29
CA THR A 151 11.88 15.77 13.14
C THR A 151 11.81 14.24 13.21
N ARG A 152 11.70 13.70 14.43
CA ARG A 152 11.45 12.29 14.72
C ARG A 152 10.13 11.80 14.13
N PHE A 153 9.08 12.62 14.15
CA PHE A 153 7.77 12.24 13.58
C PHE A 153 7.89 11.95 12.08
N PHE A 154 8.31 12.94 11.28
CA PHE A 154 8.42 12.77 9.83
C PHE A 154 9.38 11.63 9.45
N PHE A 155 10.52 11.53 10.14
CA PHE A 155 11.48 10.47 9.86
C PHE A 155 10.89 9.06 10.03
N THR A 156 10.09 8.88 11.08
CA THR A 156 9.46 7.58 11.41
C THR A 156 8.31 7.24 10.46
N HIS A 157 7.62 8.26 9.93
CA HIS A 157 6.48 8.11 9.02
C HIS A 157 6.85 8.21 7.53
N LEU A 158 8.12 8.44 7.19
CA LEU A 158 8.63 8.47 5.81
C LEU A 158 8.19 7.26 4.97
N PRO A 159 8.33 6.00 5.44
CA PRO A 159 7.86 4.84 4.68
C PRO A 159 6.35 4.87 4.40
N THR A 160 5.57 5.38 5.35
CA THR A 160 4.11 5.52 5.23
C THR A 160 3.73 6.57 4.19
N ILE A 161 4.40 7.73 4.21
CA ILE A 161 4.26 8.76 3.17
C ILE A 161 4.66 8.20 1.81
N GLY A 162 5.76 7.43 1.78
CA GLY A 162 6.26 6.72 0.61
C GLY A 162 5.21 5.85 -0.06
N LEU A 163 4.63 4.92 0.70
CA LEU A 163 3.58 4.04 0.20
C LEU A 163 2.28 4.76 -0.12
N MET A 164 1.92 5.80 0.62
CA MET A 164 0.74 6.63 0.31
C MET A 164 0.89 7.26 -1.08
N ILE A 165 2.05 7.84 -1.40
CA ILE A 165 2.34 8.41 -2.71
C ILE A 165 2.33 7.31 -3.78
N ALA A 166 2.98 6.17 -3.52
CA ALA A 166 3.02 5.06 -4.47
C ALA A 166 1.61 4.52 -4.78
N ALA A 167 0.78 4.28 -3.76
CA ALA A 167 -0.61 3.83 -3.91
C ALA A 167 -1.47 4.85 -4.66
N GLY A 168 -1.36 6.13 -4.31
CA GLY A 168 -2.09 7.22 -4.97
C GLY A 168 -1.68 7.40 -6.44
N ALA A 169 -0.38 7.37 -6.73
CA ALA A 169 0.13 7.43 -8.10
C ALA A 169 -0.24 6.18 -8.92
N SER A 170 -0.48 5.05 -8.24
CA SER A 170 -0.85 3.79 -8.88
C SER A 170 -2.33 3.69 -9.25
N SER A 171 -3.20 4.31 -8.45
CA SER A 171 -4.66 4.32 -8.64
C SER A 171 -5.10 4.72 -10.07
N PRO A 172 -4.66 5.85 -10.66
CA PRO A 172 -5.10 6.25 -11.99
C PRO A 172 -4.62 5.29 -13.10
N VAL A 173 -3.40 4.76 -12.98
CA VAL A 173 -2.85 3.81 -13.97
C VAL A 173 -3.70 2.55 -14.04
N VAL A 174 -4.03 1.96 -12.90
CA VAL A 174 -4.86 0.73 -12.84
C VAL A 174 -6.31 1.02 -13.26
N SER A 175 -6.83 2.20 -12.91
CA SER A 175 -8.18 2.62 -13.29
C SER A 175 -8.31 2.79 -14.82
N ILE A 176 -7.34 3.41 -15.47
CA ILE A 176 -7.28 3.57 -16.93
C ILE A 176 -6.99 2.23 -17.59
N GLY A 177 -6.08 1.45 -17.00
CA GLY A 177 -5.45 0.32 -17.64
C GLY A 177 -6.23 -0.98 -17.65
N GLY A 178 -7.30 -1.12 -16.86
CA GLY A 178 -8.18 -2.27 -17.01
C GLY A 178 -9.17 -2.55 -15.88
N SER A 179 -9.04 -1.91 -14.70
CA SER A 179 -10.06 -2.07 -13.66
C SER A 179 -10.20 -0.84 -12.76
N LEU A 180 -11.32 -0.14 -12.94
CA LEU A 180 -11.73 0.97 -12.08
C LEU A 180 -11.78 0.53 -10.61
N LEU A 181 -12.30 -0.67 -10.31
CA LEU A 181 -12.44 -1.16 -8.94
C LEU A 181 -11.08 -1.36 -8.26
N LEU A 182 -10.12 -2.01 -8.95
CA LEU A 182 -8.78 -2.20 -8.39
C LEU A 182 -8.05 -0.85 -8.22
N GLY A 183 -8.22 0.07 -9.17
CA GLY A 183 -7.72 1.44 -9.04
C GLY A 183 -8.35 2.20 -7.86
N GLN A 184 -9.64 1.99 -7.60
CA GLN A 184 -10.33 2.51 -6.43
C GLN A 184 -9.78 1.93 -5.12
N LEU A 185 -9.46 0.63 -5.05
CA LEU A 185 -8.84 0.04 -3.86
C LEU A 185 -7.44 0.60 -3.56
N LEU A 186 -6.67 0.94 -4.60
CA LEU A 186 -5.41 1.68 -4.42
C LEU A 186 -5.64 3.09 -3.87
N GLY A 187 -6.71 3.76 -4.32
CA GLY A 187 -7.15 5.04 -3.77
C GLY A 187 -7.58 4.93 -2.31
N VAL A 188 -8.36 3.90 -1.97
CA VAL A 188 -8.76 3.56 -0.60
C VAL A 188 -7.54 3.36 0.30
N LEU A 189 -6.53 2.61 -0.17
CA LEU A 189 -5.29 2.39 0.57
C LEU A 189 -4.54 3.71 0.80
N ALA A 190 -4.40 4.55 -0.24
CA ALA A 190 -3.77 5.86 -0.12
C ALA A 190 -4.51 6.78 0.88
N ALA A 191 -5.83 6.83 0.79
CA ALA A 191 -6.69 7.60 1.69
C ALA A 191 -6.61 7.11 3.15
N ALA A 192 -6.59 5.79 3.35
CA ALA A 192 -6.45 5.19 4.68
C ALA A 192 -5.08 5.49 5.30
N LEU A 193 -4.00 5.42 4.52
CA LEU A 193 -2.66 5.81 4.97
C LEU A 193 -2.59 7.31 5.32
N MET A 194 -3.23 8.17 4.53
CA MET A 194 -3.32 9.60 4.82
C MET A 194 -4.09 9.88 6.11
N GLY A 195 -5.24 9.23 6.32
CA GLY A 195 -6.02 9.35 7.57
C GLY A 195 -5.22 8.92 8.80
N TYR A 196 -4.48 7.82 8.68
CA TYR A 196 -3.56 7.37 9.72
C TYR A 196 -2.41 8.36 9.98
N LEU A 197 -1.83 8.98 8.95
CA LEU A 197 -0.78 10.00 9.10
C LEU A 197 -1.28 11.24 9.83
N VAL A 198 -2.47 11.74 9.47
CA VAL A 198 -3.09 12.91 10.12
C VAL A 198 -3.37 12.62 11.59
N ALA A 199 -3.98 11.46 11.89
CA ALA A 199 -4.26 11.06 13.26
C ALA A 199 -2.96 10.87 14.07
N SER A 200 -1.94 10.26 13.47
CA SER A 200 -0.64 10.06 14.11
C SER A 200 0.06 11.38 14.40
N TYR A 201 -0.05 12.36 13.50
CA TYR A 201 0.49 13.71 13.70
C TYR A 201 -0.20 14.42 14.86
N ALA A 202 -1.54 14.36 14.90
CA ALA A 202 -2.34 14.97 15.96
C ALA A 202 -2.04 14.35 17.34
N LEU A 203 -1.91 13.02 17.39
CA LEU A 203 -1.64 12.27 18.62
C LEU A 203 -0.15 12.19 18.98
N LYS A 204 0.74 12.70 18.13
CA LYS A 204 2.21 12.60 18.28
C LYS A 204 2.69 11.15 18.49
N THR A 205 2.02 10.19 17.85
CA THR A 205 2.38 8.78 17.96
C THR A 205 3.61 8.46 17.10
N THR A 206 4.46 7.57 17.62
CA THR A 206 5.59 7.03 16.87
C THR A 206 5.18 5.69 16.27
N GLN A 207 5.56 5.47 15.02
CA GLN A 207 5.29 4.21 14.33
C GLN A 207 6.53 3.31 14.42
N THR A 208 6.34 1.99 14.53
CA THR A 208 7.43 1.07 14.20
C THR A 208 7.40 0.78 12.70
N GLU A 209 8.52 0.96 12.00
CA GLU A 209 8.50 0.85 10.53
C GLU A 209 8.10 -0.56 10.05
N HIS A 210 8.18 -1.58 10.91
CA HIS A 210 7.71 -2.93 10.63
C HIS A 210 6.22 -3.01 10.23
N HIS A 211 5.39 -2.13 10.78
CA HIS A 211 3.97 -2.12 10.44
C HIS A 211 3.70 -1.68 9.00
N ILE A 212 4.66 -1.03 8.31
CA ILE A 212 4.45 -0.57 6.94
C ILE A 212 4.49 -1.70 5.91
N VAL A 213 5.12 -2.83 6.28
CA VAL A 213 5.21 -4.02 5.43
C VAL A 213 3.83 -4.59 5.12
N VAL A 214 2.89 -4.46 6.05
CA VAL A 214 1.50 -4.88 5.84
C VAL A 214 0.79 -3.98 4.82
N ALA A 215 1.03 -2.68 4.84
CA ALA A 215 0.49 -1.79 3.82
C ALA A 215 1.10 -2.09 2.44
N PHE A 216 2.39 -2.44 2.38
CA PHE A 216 3.02 -2.89 1.13
C PHE A 216 2.46 -4.24 0.65
N LEU A 217 2.17 -5.17 1.56
CA LEU A 217 1.51 -6.44 1.24
C LEU A 217 0.15 -6.19 0.56
N LEU A 218 -0.66 -5.25 1.09
CA LEU A 218 -1.93 -4.87 0.48
C LEU A 218 -1.73 -4.20 -0.89
N LEU A 219 -0.81 -3.25 -1.00
CA LEU A 219 -0.47 -2.59 -2.27
C LEU A 219 -0.07 -3.62 -3.34
N ALA A 220 0.85 -4.52 -3.00
CA ALA A 220 1.34 -5.55 -3.90
C ALA A 220 0.25 -6.58 -4.24
N GLY A 221 -0.64 -6.90 -3.29
CA GLY A 221 -1.84 -7.69 -3.56
C GLY A 221 -2.72 -7.06 -4.64
N VAL A 222 -3.02 -5.77 -4.52
CA VAL A 222 -3.85 -5.04 -5.51
C VAL A 222 -3.18 -4.95 -6.87
N LEU A 223 -1.88 -4.69 -6.92
CA LEU A 223 -1.14 -4.62 -8.18
C LEU A 223 -1.03 -6.00 -8.86
N THR A 224 -0.76 -7.07 -8.10
CA THR A 224 -0.71 -8.43 -8.66
C THR A 224 -2.08 -8.90 -9.14
N GLN A 225 -3.16 -8.57 -8.43
CA GLN A 225 -4.50 -8.81 -8.96
C GLN A 225 -4.80 -7.99 -10.20
N SER A 226 -4.32 -6.75 -10.29
CA SER A 226 -4.53 -5.94 -11.49
C SER A 226 -3.83 -6.52 -12.72
N HIS A 227 -2.67 -7.14 -12.53
CA HIS A 227 -2.01 -7.88 -13.61
C HIS A 227 -2.86 -9.06 -14.11
N VAL A 228 -3.51 -9.80 -13.21
CA VAL A 228 -4.16 -11.06 -13.56
C VAL A 228 -5.65 -10.90 -13.91
N LEU A 229 -6.36 -9.96 -13.29
CA LEU A 229 -7.80 -9.71 -13.51
C LEU A 229 -8.07 -8.62 -14.53
N ALA A 230 -7.15 -7.67 -14.69
CA ALA A 230 -7.31 -6.52 -15.56
C ALA A 230 -6.28 -6.51 -16.70
N ASP A 231 -5.60 -7.64 -16.92
CA ASP A 231 -4.59 -7.87 -17.96
C ASP A 231 -3.52 -6.76 -18.06
N ILE A 232 -3.22 -6.11 -16.93
CA ILE A 232 -2.18 -5.07 -16.90
C ILE A 232 -0.84 -5.73 -17.19
N PRO A 233 -0.01 -5.19 -18.10
CA PRO A 233 1.29 -5.76 -18.41
C PRO A 233 2.16 -5.95 -17.17
N THR A 234 2.91 -7.06 -17.12
CA THR A 234 3.85 -7.36 -16.02
C THR A 234 4.86 -6.24 -15.82
N THR A 235 5.30 -5.60 -16.90
CA THR A 235 6.21 -4.44 -16.86
C THR A 235 5.62 -3.28 -16.07
N VAL A 236 4.35 -2.96 -16.31
CA VAL A 236 3.62 -1.90 -15.60
C VAL A 236 3.45 -2.27 -14.13
N MET A 237 3.01 -3.50 -13.83
CA MET A 237 2.92 -4.00 -12.45
C MET A 237 4.26 -3.85 -11.70
N LEU A 238 5.37 -4.24 -12.32
CA LEU A 238 6.70 -4.15 -11.73
C LEU A 238 7.16 -2.70 -11.54
N MET A 239 6.89 -1.79 -12.47
CA MET A 239 7.20 -0.36 -12.33
C MET A 239 6.44 0.25 -11.14
N MET A 240 5.18 -0.13 -10.96
CA MET A 240 4.35 0.35 -9.86
C MET A 240 4.78 -0.22 -8.51
N LEU A 241 5.16 -1.50 -8.46
CA LEU A 241 5.79 -2.10 -7.29
C LEU A 241 7.12 -1.40 -6.96
N ALA A 242 7.94 -1.10 -7.96
CA ALA A 242 9.21 -0.39 -7.81
C ALA A 242 9.05 1.00 -7.20
N SER A 243 7.95 1.72 -7.50
CA SER A 243 7.62 2.99 -6.84
C SER A 243 7.56 2.86 -5.31
N GLY A 244 7.04 1.74 -4.78
CA GLY A 244 7.02 1.48 -3.34
C GLY A 244 8.40 1.34 -2.70
N PHE A 245 9.42 0.94 -3.47
CA PHE A 245 10.79 0.75 -2.98
C PHE A 245 11.63 2.05 -2.95
N VAL A 246 11.15 3.15 -3.54
CA VAL A 246 11.95 4.38 -3.65
C VAL A 246 12.31 4.93 -2.26
N THR A 247 11.36 4.98 -1.32
CA THR A 247 11.64 5.46 0.05
C THR A 247 12.66 4.62 0.82
N PRO A 248 12.52 3.28 0.97
CA PRO A 248 13.52 2.49 1.68
C PRO A 248 14.90 2.55 1.01
N ILE A 249 14.96 2.56 -0.33
CA ILE A 249 16.23 2.71 -1.06
C ILE A 249 16.85 4.09 -0.80
N ALA A 250 16.06 5.15 -0.86
CA ALA A 250 16.52 6.51 -0.59
C ALA A 250 17.06 6.66 0.84
N LYS A 251 16.41 6.06 1.85
CA LYS A 251 16.92 6.04 3.23
C LYS A 251 18.27 5.35 3.37
N ILE A 252 18.51 4.29 2.59
CA ILE A 252 19.78 3.55 2.63
C ILE A 252 20.89 4.33 1.92
N LEU A 253 20.57 4.92 0.75
CA LEU A 253 21.52 5.60 -0.12
C LEU A 253 21.88 7.00 0.38
N ILE A 254 20.86 7.78 0.74
CA ILE A 254 20.98 9.14 1.27
C ILE A 254 21.24 8.98 2.77
N ARG A 255 22.50 9.12 3.16
CA ARG A 255 22.87 9.10 4.58
C ARG A 255 22.56 10.46 5.20
N PRO A 256 21.97 10.51 6.40
CA PRO A 256 21.84 11.77 7.12
C PRO A 256 23.24 12.31 7.39
N SER A 257 23.60 13.41 6.73
CA SER A 257 24.86 14.10 6.97
C SER A 257 24.73 14.87 8.28
N SER A 258 25.77 14.88 9.12
CA SER A 258 25.81 15.65 10.37
C SER A 258 25.60 17.16 10.16
N ARG A 259 25.71 17.63 8.91
CA ARG A 259 25.61 19.03 8.51
C ARG A 259 24.25 19.41 7.93
N GLU A 260 23.44 18.45 7.51
CA GLU A 260 22.11 18.73 6.94
C GLU A 260 21.06 18.83 8.05
N SER A 261 20.18 19.82 7.94
CA SER A 261 19.02 19.87 8.82
C SER A 261 18.13 18.65 8.55
N ASN A 262 17.64 17.95 9.58
CA ASN A 262 16.74 16.80 9.43
C ASN A 262 15.51 17.10 8.55
N THR A 263 15.10 18.37 8.47
CA THR A 263 14.03 18.84 7.58
C THR A 263 14.41 18.73 6.10
N GLN A 264 15.63 19.13 5.72
CA GLN A 264 16.12 19.01 4.34
C GLN A 264 16.23 17.55 3.93
N TYR A 265 16.74 16.68 4.81
CA TYR A 265 16.83 15.25 4.58
C TYR A 265 15.46 14.61 4.31
N ASN A 266 14.48 14.86 5.20
CA ASN A 266 13.12 14.34 5.04
C ASN A 266 12.45 14.88 3.76
N PHE A 267 12.65 16.17 3.48
CA PHE A 267 12.12 16.79 2.26
C PHE A 267 12.71 16.15 1.00
N LEU A 268 14.02 15.92 0.96
CA LEU A 268 14.71 15.28 -0.16
C LEU A 268 14.17 13.87 -0.44
N ILE A 269 13.89 13.07 0.59
CA ILE A 269 13.33 11.73 0.40
C ILE A 269 11.90 11.81 -0.15
N ILE A 270 11.07 12.69 0.41
CA ILE A 270 9.68 12.86 -0.04
C ILE A 270 9.63 13.37 -1.49
N THR A 271 10.49 14.32 -1.86
CA THR A 271 10.57 14.82 -3.24
C THR A 271 11.07 13.73 -4.18
N THR A 272 12.09 12.95 -3.78
CA THR A 272 12.57 11.81 -4.57
C THR A 272 11.46 10.77 -4.80
N GLN A 273 10.69 10.44 -3.75
CA GLN A 273 9.53 9.57 -3.86
C GLN A 273 8.49 10.13 -4.84
N GLY A 274 8.12 11.41 -4.68
CA GLY A 274 7.13 12.07 -5.50
C GLY A 274 7.52 12.07 -6.98
N VAL A 275 8.75 12.50 -7.29
CA VAL A 275 9.28 12.56 -8.66
C VAL A 275 9.33 11.17 -9.27
N MET A 276 9.90 10.18 -8.58
CA MET A 276 10.00 8.82 -9.12
C MET A 276 8.63 8.16 -9.30
N SER A 277 7.69 8.38 -8.37
CA SER A 277 6.34 7.82 -8.49
C SER A 277 5.56 8.46 -9.64
N LEU A 278 5.71 9.76 -9.85
CA LEU A 278 5.12 10.47 -10.99
C LEU A 278 5.73 10.00 -12.32
N LEU A 279 7.04 9.83 -12.40
CA LEU A 279 7.72 9.33 -13.60
C LEU A 279 7.27 7.91 -13.92
N LEU A 280 7.28 7.01 -12.93
CA LEU A 280 6.87 5.61 -13.12
C LEU A 280 5.38 5.51 -13.46
N SER A 281 4.51 6.29 -12.80
CA SER A 281 3.09 6.36 -13.10
C SER A 281 2.84 6.91 -14.50
N GLY A 282 3.49 8.02 -14.89
CA GLY A 282 3.35 8.62 -16.21
C GLY A 282 3.80 7.69 -17.35
N LEU A 283 4.95 7.01 -17.18
CA LEU A 283 5.40 5.98 -18.12
C LEU A 283 4.42 4.80 -18.17
N SER A 284 3.86 4.40 -17.03
CA SER A 284 2.88 3.33 -16.98
C SER A 284 1.56 3.70 -17.66
N VAL A 285 1.05 4.92 -17.44
CA VAL A 285 -0.11 5.45 -18.16
C VAL A 285 0.14 5.42 -19.66
N TRP A 286 1.32 5.84 -20.11
CA TRP A 286 1.70 5.77 -21.53
C TRP A 286 1.66 4.35 -22.09
N LEU A 287 2.14 3.37 -21.32
CA LEU A 287 2.18 1.96 -21.75
C LEU A 287 0.81 1.29 -21.77
N VAL A 288 -0.12 1.71 -20.91
CA VAL A 288 -1.49 1.15 -20.88
C VAL A 288 -2.50 2.09 -21.52
N TRP A 289 -2.06 3.18 -22.15
CA TRP A 289 -2.95 4.10 -22.83
C TRP A 289 -3.67 3.37 -23.97
N PRO A 290 -5.01 3.42 -24.04
CA PRO A 290 -5.74 2.72 -25.07
C PRO A 290 -5.34 3.26 -26.46
N GLN A 291 -5.03 2.36 -27.39
CA GLN A 291 -4.59 2.71 -28.76
C GLN A 291 -5.69 3.38 -29.59
N SER A 292 -6.95 3.21 -29.20
CA SER A 292 -8.11 3.92 -29.74
C SER A 292 -8.67 4.86 -28.67
N SER A 293 -8.96 6.11 -29.02
CA SER A 293 -9.72 6.99 -28.14
C SER A 293 -11.06 6.33 -27.85
N LEU A 294 -11.45 6.27 -26.57
CA LEU A 294 -12.79 5.88 -26.13
C LEU A 294 -13.87 6.93 -26.49
N TYR A 295 -13.53 7.84 -27.42
CA TYR A 295 -14.33 8.94 -27.93
C TYR A 295 -14.16 9.04 -29.45
#